data_AF-A0A0A1YED3-F1
#
_entry.id   AF-A0A0A1YED3-F1
#
_cell.length_a   1.000
_cell.length_b   1.000
_cell.length_c   1.000
_cell.angle_alpha   90.00
_cell.angle_beta   90.00
_cell.angle_gamma   90.00
#
_symmetry.space_group_name_H-M   'P 1'
#
loop_
_entity.id
_entity.type
_entity.pdbx_description
1 polymer ?
#
loop_
_entity_poly.entity_id
_entity_poly.type
_entity_poly.pdbx_seq_one_letter_code
_entity_poly.pdbx_strand_id
1 'polypeptide(L)'
;MKKFLLTWYGITDFRASLGFESTEGPIAAALAAEDYSEIVILGYTRNDLQDHVSTPTCADLATQLAAIHAANQQQDRGVTNDFVSIFANTPAAHAHFTLWLEAQLPRFGRQARISLKSETLRELNDSEGIYACAMRALDFVAKTAGEKLVTLYLSPGTPVMAFMWALAALAHPHLKKRLIVSPVVGKPPEAIVLPAEWLERHGTSQAAIANVHEGFAVTYHLFGEQRMPSLLGIRQFASDRHVFVNSQDFPATCMGAFIQEAEFDELPVDPWDAKDVQERIIAHARTLPPGARIGVNLTGGTKLMFAGALSAARALGAVPFYFDSRNQRVTYVDSLRRETIRPIDSIETFLLLNGDGLKVSNVGLQDELSADRHRLTKTLWKYRSKIADAYPALCRYNNEHDRSLLRGEPLTPFRIECHGFVFAFTPEAEASVVGNGLNLHFKHWAGFTKYMSGGWFEEFVYLQCKPYEERGVIRDLRINLTLQLNQDGSFHRDVQHNELDVTFTDGHSLYIVECKAGKVTQEQVMKLQNLVRFYGGVEGRGIVACCFPPRSDSVRKKISDAKLALCCGGSLLEQLDSLMSGIAARARLAREQA
;
A
#
# COMPACT_ATOMS: atom_id res chain seq x y z
N MET A 1 -21.99 -14.54 34.96
CA MET A 1 -20.74 -14.56 34.17
C MET A 1 -20.57 -15.94 33.54
N LYS A 2 -20.43 -16.05 32.22
CA LYS A 2 -20.14 -17.32 31.53
C LYS A 2 -18.66 -17.65 31.62
N LYS A 3 -18.31 -18.86 32.04
CA LYS A 3 -16.91 -19.34 32.07
C LYS A 3 -16.63 -20.21 30.86
N PHE A 4 -15.65 -19.82 30.05
CA PHE A 4 -15.22 -20.55 28.88
C PHE A 4 -13.89 -21.25 29.14
N LEU A 5 -13.78 -22.51 28.72
CA LEU A 5 -12.51 -23.21 28.57
C LEU A 5 -12.23 -23.41 27.08
N LEU A 6 -11.10 -22.90 26.59
CA LEU A 6 -10.63 -23.12 25.22
C LEU A 6 -9.36 -23.92 25.29
N THR A 7 -9.30 -25.04 24.57
CA THR A 7 -8.18 -25.97 24.64
C THR A 7 -8.04 -26.72 23.32
N TRP A 8 -6.83 -27.16 23.00
CA TRP A 8 -6.68 -28.31 22.11
C TRP A 8 -6.94 -29.58 22.92
N TYR A 9 -7.24 -30.71 22.27
CA TYR A 9 -7.07 -32.01 22.92
C TYR A 9 -5.91 -32.76 22.27
N GLY A 10 -5.10 -33.43 23.08
CA GLY A 10 -3.89 -34.09 22.63
C GLY A 10 -4.00 -35.61 22.65
N ILE A 11 -2.89 -36.25 22.28
CA ILE A 11 -2.77 -37.71 22.32
C ILE A 11 -2.93 -38.26 23.74
N THR A 12 -2.50 -37.50 24.76
CA THR A 12 -2.66 -37.89 26.17
C THR A 12 -4.13 -37.93 26.58
N ASP A 13 -4.94 -36.94 26.18
CA ASP A 13 -6.38 -36.93 26.45
C ASP A 13 -7.08 -38.09 25.73
N PHE A 14 -6.69 -38.34 24.47
CA PHE A 14 -7.25 -39.46 23.70
C PHE A 14 -6.89 -40.82 24.31
N ARG A 15 -5.64 -41.03 24.72
CA ARG A 15 -5.23 -42.28 25.37
C ARG A 15 -5.94 -42.49 26.71
N ALA A 16 -6.15 -41.42 27.48
CA ALA A 16 -6.92 -41.47 28.72
C ALA A 16 -8.39 -41.85 28.46
N SER A 17 -9.02 -41.30 27.41
CA SER A 17 -10.41 -41.64 27.07
C SER A 17 -10.61 -43.12 26.70
N LEU A 18 -9.56 -43.75 26.17
CA LEU A 18 -9.53 -45.17 25.81
C LEU A 18 -9.23 -46.11 27.00
N GLY A 19 -8.85 -45.55 28.15
CA GLY A 19 -8.39 -46.33 29.31
C GLY A 19 -6.97 -46.90 29.16
N PHE A 20 -6.15 -46.32 28.27
CA PHE A 20 -4.75 -46.73 28.05
C PHE A 20 -3.76 -45.98 28.96
N GLU A 21 -4.24 -44.98 29.68
CA GLU A 21 -3.47 -44.25 30.70
C GLU A 21 -4.08 -44.48 32.08
N SER A 22 -3.24 -44.41 33.12
CA SER A 22 -3.68 -44.48 34.51
C SER A 22 -4.31 -43.18 35.02
N THR A 23 -4.23 -42.11 34.22
CA THR A 23 -4.80 -40.79 34.53
C THR A 23 -5.99 -40.48 33.65
N GLU A 24 -6.88 -39.60 34.10
CA GLU A 24 -8.06 -39.15 33.34
C GLU A 24 -7.71 -38.20 32.18
N GLY A 25 -6.44 -37.79 32.04
CA GLY A 25 -5.99 -36.88 31.00
C GLY A 25 -6.10 -35.39 31.38
N PRO A 26 -5.33 -34.51 30.70
CA PRO A 26 -5.24 -33.09 31.04
C PRO A 26 -6.56 -32.32 31.06
N ILE A 27 -7.46 -32.54 30.09
CA ILE A 27 -8.74 -31.82 30.00
C ILE A 27 -9.70 -32.27 31.09
N ALA A 28 -9.88 -33.58 31.28
CA ALA A 28 -10.78 -34.09 32.33
C ALA A 28 -10.33 -33.63 33.72
N ALA A 29 -9.02 -33.64 34.00
CA ALA A 29 -8.47 -33.09 35.24
C ALA A 29 -8.77 -31.59 35.42
N ALA A 30 -8.73 -30.80 34.34
CA ALA A 30 -9.10 -29.39 34.38
C ALA A 30 -10.60 -29.18 34.69
N LEU A 31 -11.47 -30.03 34.15
CA LEU A 31 -12.92 -29.99 34.39
C LEU A 31 -13.30 -30.50 35.80
N ALA A 32 -12.52 -31.42 36.36
CA ALA A 32 -12.66 -31.81 37.75
C ALA A 32 -12.28 -30.65 38.69
N ALA A 33 -11.17 -29.95 38.38
CA ALA A 33 -10.64 -28.88 39.21
C ALA A 33 -11.51 -27.61 39.23
N GLU A 34 -12.12 -27.21 38.11
CA GLU A 34 -12.93 -26.00 38.04
C GLU A 34 -14.18 -26.15 37.16
N ASP A 35 -15.21 -25.38 37.51
CA ASP A 35 -16.47 -25.31 36.76
C ASP A 35 -16.40 -24.37 35.55
N TYR A 36 -16.91 -24.83 34.42
CA TYR A 36 -17.00 -24.10 33.15
C TYR A 36 -18.41 -24.22 32.57
N SER A 37 -18.93 -23.14 32.01
CA SER A 37 -20.25 -23.14 31.36
C SER A 37 -20.18 -23.70 29.94
N GLU A 38 -19.10 -23.39 29.22
CA GLU A 38 -18.89 -23.72 27.81
C GLU A 38 -17.44 -24.16 27.61
N ILE A 39 -17.25 -25.29 26.90
CA ILE A 39 -15.95 -25.88 26.62
C ILE A 39 -15.79 -25.96 25.10
N VAL A 40 -14.80 -25.25 24.57
CA VAL A 40 -14.46 -25.25 23.15
C VAL A 40 -13.16 -26.02 22.96
N ILE A 41 -13.27 -27.19 22.33
CA ILE A 41 -12.15 -28.09 22.10
C ILE A 41 -11.76 -28.00 20.64
N LEU A 42 -10.49 -27.72 20.38
CA LEU A 42 -9.92 -27.72 19.04
C LEU A 42 -9.31 -29.11 18.77
N GLY A 43 -9.66 -29.69 17.63
CA GLY A 43 -9.17 -30.99 17.18
C GLY A 43 -8.39 -30.86 15.89
N TYR A 44 -7.16 -31.37 15.87
CA TYR A 44 -6.41 -31.54 14.62
C TYR A 44 -6.94 -32.77 13.88
N THR A 45 -7.30 -32.62 12.61
CA THR A 45 -7.62 -33.72 11.71
C THR A 45 -6.48 -33.91 10.72
N ARG A 46 -5.91 -35.12 10.66
CA ARG A 46 -4.80 -35.44 9.75
C ARG A 46 -5.25 -35.47 8.29
N ASN A 47 -4.37 -35.03 7.39
CA ASN A 47 -4.67 -34.84 5.96
C ASN A 47 -4.39 -36.07 5.08
N ASP A 48 -3.66 -37.06 5.60
CA ASP A 48 -3.35 -38.36 4.96
C ASP A 48 -4.59 -39.23 4.67
N LEU A 49 -5.77 -38.81 5.14
CA LEU A 49 -7.07 -39.44 4.86
C LEU A 49 -7.65 -39.07 3.49
N GLN A 50 -7.04 -38.15 2.73
CA GLN A 50 -7.49 -37.78 1.38
C GLN A 50 -7.01 -38.75 0.29
N ASP A 51 -5.93 -39.51 0.54
CA ASP A 51 -5.35 -40.44 -0.41
C ASP A 51 -5.83 -41.89 -0.16
N HIS A 52 -7.01 -42.23 -0.71
CA HIS A 52 -7.51 -43.60 -0.98
C HIS A 52 -7.54 -44.67 0.15
N VAL A 53 -7.25 -44.35 1.41
CA VAL A 53 -7.45 -45.26 2.56
C VAL A 53 -8.82 -44.99 3.20
N SER A 54 -9.64 -46.03 3.36
CA SER A 54 -10.92 -45.94 4.08
C SER A 54 -10.70 -45.32 5.46
N THR A 55 -11.29 -44.14 5.71
CA THR A 55 -11.18 -43.47 7.00
C THR A 55 -11.79 -44.35 8.10
N PRO A 56 -11.09 -44.61 9.22
CA PRO A 56 -11.61 -45.46 10.28
C PRO A 56 -12.93 -44.89 10.84
N THR A 57 -13.95 -45.74 10.96
CA THR A 57 -15.27 -45.34 11.46
C THR A 57 -15.35 -45.44 12.99
N CYS A 58 -16.37 -44.82 13.59
CA CYS A 58 -16.65 -45.00 15.02
C CYS A 58 -16.92 -46.47 15.39
N ALA A 59 -17.48 -47.25 14.46
CA ALA A 59 -17.74 -48.67 14.68
C ALA A 59 -16.43 -49.49 14.69
N ASP A 60 -15.48 -49.16 13.81
CA ASP A 60 -14.16 -49.79 13.79
C ASP A 60 -13.41 -49.51 15.10
N LEU A 61 -13.44 -48.24 15.54
CA LEU A 61 -12.84 -47.80 16.80
C LEU A 61 -13.42 -48.59 17.98
N ALA A 62 -14.75 -48.63 18.09
CA ALA A 62 -15.43 -49.32 19.20
C ALA A 62 -15.14 -50.83 19.21
N THR A 63 -15.15 -51.47 18.03
CA THR A 63 -14.90 -52.92 17.90
C THR A 63 -13.48 -53.28 18.30
N GLN A 64 -12.49 -52.55 17.78
CA GLN A 64 -11.08 -52.81 18.12
C GLN A 64 -10.76 -52.48 19.57
N LEU A 65 -11.35 -51.40 20.13
CA LEU A 65 -11.16 -51.06 21.53
C LEU A 65 -11.73 -52.15 22.46
N ALA A 66 -12.93 -52.65 22.15
CA ALA A 66 -13.54 -53.74 22.90
C ALA A 66 -12.70 -55.03 22.86
N ALA A 67 -12.06 -55.33 21.73
CA ALA A 67 -11.16 -56.48 21.61
C ALA A 67 -9.92 -56.35 22.50
N ILE A 68 -9.28 -55.17 22.53
CA ILE A 68 -8.15 -54.88 23.42
C ILE A 68 -8.57 -55.04 24.90
N HIS A 69 -9.76 -54.55 25.24
CA HIS A 69 -10.28 -54.66 26.61
C HIS A 69 -10.60 -56.10 27.01
N ALA A 70 -11.23 -56.88 26.12
CA ALA A 70 -11.52 -58.29 26.35
C ALA A 70 -10.25 -59.14 26.50
N ALA A 71 -9.16 -58.76 25.83
CA ALA A 71 -7.86 -59.42 25.92
C ALA A 71 -7.01 -58.94 27.12
N ASN A 72 -7.49 -57.98 27.92
CA ASN A 72 -6.73 -57.32 29.00
C ASN A 72 -5.38 -56.71 28.53
N GLN A 73 -5.35 -56.17 27.31
CA GLN A 73 -4.14 -55.62 26.68
C GLN A 73 -4.02 -54.09 26.80
N GLN A 74 -4.78 -53.45 27.69
CA GLN A 74 -4.78 -51.98 27.85
C GLN A 74 -3.44 -51.41 28.33
N GLN A 75 -2.60 -52.23 28.96
CA GLN A 75 -1.26 -51.85 29.41
C GLN A 75 -0.14 -52.28 28.44
N ASP A 76 -0.48 -52.98 27.36
CA ASP A 76 0.48 -53.35 26.32
C ASP A 76 0.78 -52.13 25.45
N ARG A 77 1.99 -51.59 25.55
CA ARG A 77 2.40 -50.41 24.80
C ARG A 77 2.44 -50.65 23.30
N GLY A 78 2.75 -51.85 22.83
CA GLY A 78 2.76 -52.14 21.39
C GLY A 78 1.34 -52.03 20.82
N VAL A 79 0.42 -52.81 21.41
CA VAL A 79 -0.98 -52.88 20.99
C VAL A 79 -1.66 -51.51 21.09
N THR A 80 -1.47 -50.79 22.20
CA THR A 80 -2.11 -49.48 22.39
C THR A 80 -1.53 -48.39 21.48
N ASN A 81 -0.23 -48.45 21.16
CA ASN A 81 0.38 -47.49 20.23
C ASN A 81 -0.09 -47.72 18.79
N ASP A 82 -0.23 -48.98 18.37
CA ASP A 82 -0.76 -49.32 17.04
C ASP A 82 -2.21 -48.83 16.90
N PHE A 83 -3.04 -49.06 17.91
CA PHE A 83 -4.41 -48.53 17.94
C PHE A 83 -4.43 -46.99 17.83
N VAL A 84 -3.61 -46.31 18.63
CA VAL A 84 -3.56 -44.84 18.63
C VAL A 84 -3.07 -44.31 17.29
N SER A 85 -2.09 -44.95 16.65
CA SER A 85 -1.60 -44.58 15.31
C SER A 85 -2.68 -44.67 14.22
N ILE A 86 -3.59 -45.64 14.34
CA ILE A 86 -4.70 -45.84 13.40
C ILE A 86 -5.77 -44.75 13.60
N PHE A 87 -6.17 -44.49 14.85
CA PHE A 87 -7.36 -43.70 15.14
C PHE A 87 -7.11 -42.24 15.55
N ALA A 88 -5.93 -41.87 16.07
CA ALA A 88 -5.68 -40.50 16.52
C ALA A 88 -5.87 -39.48 15.39
N ASN A 89 -6.39 -38.29 15.75
CA ASN A 89 -6.63 -37.19 14.81
C ASN A 89 -7.59 -37.55 13.66
N THR A 90 -8.50 -38.51 13.87
CA THR A 90 -9.58 -38.86 12.92
C THR A 90 -10.94 -38.36 13.42
N PRO A 91 -11.95 -38.20 12.54
CA PRO A 91 -13.32 -37.90 12.95
C PRO A 91 -13.89 -38.88 13.99
N ALA A 92 -13.54 -40.17 13.89
CA ALA A 92 -13.96 -41.19 14.84
C ALA A 92 -13.36 -40.95 16.24
N ALA A 93 -12.07 -40.58 16.31
CA ALA A 93 -11.44 -40.23 17.58
C ALA A 93 -12.01 -38.94 18.19
N HIS A 94 -12.28 -37.91 17.37
CA HIS A 94 -12.92 -36.67 17.82
C HIS A 94 -14.29 -36.97 18.47
N ALA A 95 -15.11 -37.78 17.80
CA ALA A 95 -16.43 -38.18 18.28
C ALA A 95 -16.34 -39.02 19.56
N HIS A 96 -15.46 -40.02 19.60
CA HIS A 96 -15.23 -40.85 20.78
C HIS A 96 -14.81 -40.00 21.99
N PHE A 97 -13.81 -39.13 21.81
CA PHE A 97 -13.31 -38.29 22.89
C PHE A 97 -14.39 -37.34 23.42
N THR A 98 -15.17 -36.73 22.54
CA THR A 98 -16.26 -35.82 22.92
C THR A 98 -17.32 -36.55 23.76
N LEU A 99 -17.80 -37.71 23.28
CA LEU A 99 -18.80 -38.52 23.99
C LEU A 99 -18.27 -39.02 25.34
N TRP A 100 -17.00 -39.44 25.39
CA TRP A 100 -16.37 -39.86 26.63
C TRP A 100 -16.30 -38.70 27.64
N LEU A 101 -15.91 -37.50 27.19
CA LEU A 101 -15.78 -36.33 28.05
C LEU A 101 -17.15 -35.85 28.58
N GLU A 102 -18.18 -35.88 27.72
CA GLU A 102 -19.57 -35.62 28.12
C GLU A 102 -20.05 -36.59 29.21
N ALA A 103 -19.68 -37.88 29.11
CA ALA A 103 -20.00 -38.88 30.12
C ALA A 103 -19.24 -38.69 31.45
N GLN A 104 -18.11 -37.98 31.46
CA GLN A 104 -17.38 -37.66 32.69
C GLN A 104 -17.98 -36.47 33.45
N LEU A 105 -18.61 -35.50 32.77
CA LEU A 105 -19.15 -34.28 33.41
C LEU A 105 -20.05 -34.56 34.63
N PRO A 106 -21.01 -35.52 34.59
CA PRO A 106 -21.83 -35.84 35.76
C PRO A 106 -21.01 -36.41 36.94
N ARG A 107 -19.94 -37.15 36.68
CA ARG A 107 -19.07 -37.73 37.72
C ARG A 107 -18.34 -36.64 38.51
N PHE A 108 -18.04 -35.53 37.85
CA PHE A 108 -17.44 -34.35 38.47
C PHE A 108 -18.48 -33.39 39.09
N GLY A 109 -19.78 -33.71 39.01
CA GLY A 109 -20.85 -32.82 39.45
C GLY A 109 -20.91 -31.52 38.63
N ARG A 110 -20.51 -31.55 37.36
CA ARG A 110 -20.45 -30.38 36.47
C ARG A 110 -21.56 -30.42 35.40
N GLN A 111 -22.01 -29.25 34.97
CA GLN A 111 -22.89 -29.09 33.79
C GLN A 111 -22.27 -28.06 32.85
N ALA A 112 -21.73 -28.55 31.73
CA ALA A 112 -21.06 -27.73 30.72
C ALA A 112 -21.50 -28.17 29.33
N ARG A 113 -21.58 -27.22 28.39
CA ARG A 113 -21.77 -27.53 26.98
C ARG A 113 -20.40 -27.73 26.32
N ILE A 114 -20.20 -28.87 25.67
CA ILE A 114 -18.97 -29.18 24.93
C ILE A 114 -19.21 -28.88 23.44
N SER A 115 -18.23 -28.22 22.81
CA SER A 115 -18.20 -27.98 21.38
C SER A 115 -16.82 -28.34 20.84
N LEU A 116 -16.77 -29.33 19.96
CA LEU A 116 -15.54 -29.70 19.27
C LEU A 116 -15.49 -29.01 17.90
N LYS A 117 -14.40 -28.29 17.63
CA LYS A 117 -14.10 -27.68 16.33
C LYS A 117 -12.88 -28.38 15.74
N SER A 118 -13.13 -29.28 14.80
CA SER A 118 -12.07 -29.99 14.09
C SER A 118 -11.58 -29.17 12.89
N GLU A 119 -10.28 -29.14 12.66
CA GLU A 119 -9.67 -28.48 11.50
C GLU A 119 -8.64 -29.39 10.85
N THR A 120 -8.66 -29.46 9.53
CA THR A 120 -7.62 -30.15 8.77
C THR A 120 -6.42 -29.23 8.61
N LEU A 121 -5.30 -29.60 9.24
CA LEU A 121 -4.04 -28.85 9.13
C LEU A 121 -3.13 -29.53 8.10
N ARG A 122 -2.19 -28.77 7.51
CA ARG A 122 -1.19 -29.35 6.59
C ARG A 122 -0.31 -30.39 7.28
N GLU A 123 0.03 -30.10 8.53
CA GLU A 123 0.77 -30.96 9.45
C GLU A 123 0.44 -30.56 10.90
N LEU A 124 0.83 -31.38 11.88
CA LEU A 124 0.51 -31.15 13.30
C LEU A 124 0.97 -29.78 13.83
N ASN A 125 2.06 -29.23 13.29
CA ASN A 125 2.65 -27.95 13.68
C ASN A 125 2.43 -26.85 12.63
N ASP A 126 1.38 -26.94 11.79
CA ASP A 126 0.96 -25.89 10.87
C ASP A 126 0.58 -24.61 11.62
N SER A 127 1.57 -23.75 11.84
CA SER A 127 1.42 -22.55 12.67
C SER A 127 0.33 -21.59 12.17
N GLU A 128 0.16 -21.49 10.85
CA GLU A 128 -0.86 -20.62 10.23
C GLU A 128 -2.26 -21.18 10.48
N GLY A 129 -2.45 -22.48 10.23
CA GLY A 129 -3.73 -23.16 10.48
C GLY A 129 -4.11 -23.18 11.96
N ILE A 130 -3.15 -23.46 12.85
CA ILE A 130 -3.34 -23.45 14.31
C ILE A 130 -3.76 -22.04 14.77
N TYR A 131 -3.05 -21.00 14.34
CA TYR A 131 -3.35 -19.63 14.72
C TYR A 131 -4.75 -19.20 14.23
N ALA A 132 -5.07 -19.50 12.96
CA ALA A 132 -6.37 -19.17 12.39
C ALA A 132 -7.52 -19.87 13.14
N CYS A 133 -7.34 -21.12 13.55
CA CYS A 133 -8.30 -21.86 14.35
C CYS A 133 -8.50 -21.24 15.76
N ALA A 134 -7.40 -20.94 16.45
CA ALA A 134 -7.42 -20.30 17.76
C ALA A 134 -8.13 -18.93 17.71
N MET A 135 -7.85 -18.13 16.68
CA MET A 135 -8.54 -16.85 16.44
C MET A 135 -10.04 -17.03 16.23
N ARG A 136 -10.48 -17.97 15.37
CA ARG A 136 -11.92 -18.26 15.17
C ARG A 136 -12.62 -18.69 16.46
N ALA A 137 -11.93 -19.44 17.32
CA ALA A 137 -12.46 -19.83 18.62
C ALA A 137 -12.65 -18.62 19.54
N LEU A 138 -11.66 -17.74 19.61
CA LEU A 138 -11.72 -16.51 20.39
C LEU A 138 -12.74 -15.52 19.84
N ASP A 139 -12.85 -15.35 18.52
CA ASP A 139 -13.87 -14.52 17.87
C ASP A 139 -15.29 -14.99 18.21
N PHE A 140 -15.52 -16.30 18.22
CA PHE A 140 -16.81 -16.87 18.63
C PHE A 140 -17.15 -16.51 20.08
N VAL A 141 -16.17 -16.62 20.98
CA VAL A 141 -16.35 -16.24 22.39
C VAL A 141 -16.56 -14.74 22.52
N ALA A 142 -15.81 -13.92 21.80
CA ALA A 142 -15.95 -12.47 21.78
C ALA A 142 -17.37 -12.03 21.35
N LYS A 143 -17.96 -12.69 20.34
CA LYS A 143 -19.32 -12.40 19.85
C LYS A 143 -20.46 -12.83 20.77
N THR A 144 -20.21 -13.74 21.71
CA THR A 144 -21.26 -14.19 22.66
C THR A 144 -21.73 -13.03 23.54
N ALA A 145 -22.99 -12.94 23.93
CA ALA A 145 -23.46 -11.85 24.82
C ALA A 145 -23.13 -12.13 26.30
N GLY A 146 -23.02 -11.06 27.11
CA GLY A 146 -22.85 -11.10 28.56
C GLY A 146 -21.40 -11.08 29.05
N GLU A 147 -21.22 -11.00 30.38
CA GLU A 147 -19.90 -11.02 31.02
C GLU A 147 -19.27 -12.42 30.94
N LYS A 148 -17.98 -12.47 30.60
CA LYS A 148 -17.26 -13.72 30.31
C LYS A 148 -15.91 -13.77 31.02
N LEU A 149 -15.52 -14.97 31.42
CA LEU A 149 -14.15 -15.29 31.79
C LEU A 149 -13.64 -16.37 30.84
N VAL A 150 -12.57 -16.08 30.12
CA VAL A 150 -11.96 -16.98 29.14
C VAL A 150 -10.72 -17.64 29.73
N THR A 151 -10.72 -18.97 29.80
CA THR A 151 -9.55 -19.74 30.22
C THR A 151 -8.94 -20.40 29.00
N LEU A 152 -7.72 -19.99 28.65
CA LEU A 152 -6.93 -20.60 27.59
C LEU A 152 -6.03 -21.67 28.18
N TYR A 153 -6.29 -22.92 27.84
CA TYR A 153 -5.49 -24.05 28.29
C TYR A 153 -4.41 -24.34 27.27
N LEU A 154 -3.18 -23.99 27.62
CA LEU A 154 -2.03 -24.00 26.71
C LEU A 154 -1.46 -25.41 26.47
N SER A 155 -1.68 -26.31 27.42
CA SER A 155 -1.29 -27.72 27.36
C SER A 155 -2.49 -28.53 27.84
N PRO A 156 -3.14 -29.33 27.00
CA PRO A 156 -2.50 -30.23 26.05
C PRO A 156 -2.33 -29.65 24.64
N GLY A 157 -1.38 -30.21 23.88
CA GLY A 157 -1.03 -29.78 22.52
C GLY A 157 0.48 -29.79 22.28
N THR A 158 0.92 -29.35 21.10
CA THR A 158 2.35 -29.13 20.83
C THR A 158 2.82 -27.78 21.40
N PRO A 159 4.14 -27.57 21.60
CA PRO A 159 4.65 -26.26 21.98
C PRO A 159 4.23 -25.13 21.01
N VAL A 160 4.05 -25.45 19.72
CA VAL A 160 3.54 -24.50 18.71
C VAL A 160 2.10 -24.11 19.01
N MET A 161 1.22 -25.07 19.35
CA MET A 161 -0.16 -24.79 19.76
C MET A 161 -0.22 -23.92 21.02
N ALA A 162 0.62 -24.19 22.03
CA ALA A 162 0.72 -23.39 23.23
C ALA A 162 1.14 -21.94 22.93
N PHE A 163 2.17 -21.76 22.11
CA PHE A 163 2.62 -20.44 21.67
C PHE A 163 1.52 -19.70 20.89
N MET A 164 0.80 -20.38 20.01
CA MET A 164 -0.29 -19.77 19.24
C MET A 164 -1.49 -19.37 20.09
N TRP A 165 -1.82 -20.13 21.14
CA TRP A 165 -2.82 -19.67 22.12
C TRP A 165 -2.39 -18.40 22.84
N ALA A 166 -1.13 -18.33 23.28
CA ALA A 166 -0.60 -17.14 23.93
C ALA A 166 -0.61 -15.93 23.00
N LEU A 167 -0.25 -16.11 21.72
CA LEU A 167 -0.29 -15.06 20.70
C LEU A 167 -1.73 -14.63 20.38
N ALA A 168 -2.64 -15.58 20.12
CA ALA A 168 -4.04 -15.30 19.83
C ALA A 168 -4.75 -14.62 21.01
N ALA A 169 -4.35 -14.95 22.25
CA ALA A 169 -4.83 -14.25 23.44
C ALA A 169 -4.62 -12.74 23.32
N LEU A 170 -3.44 -12.29 22.85
CA LEU A 170 -3.09 -10.86 22.76
C LEU A 170 -4.00 -10.09 21.78
N ALA A 171 -4.56 -10.76 20.78
CA ALA A 171 -5.47 -10.15 19.81
C ALA A 171 -6.84 -9.74 20.39
N HIS A 172 -7.20 -10.19 21.61
CA HIS A 172 -8.46 -9.84 22.28
C HIS A 172 -8.23 -9.28 23.71
N PRO A 173 -7.74 -8.04 23.87
CA PRO A 173 -7.42 -7.45 25.17
C PRO A 173 -8.64 -7.22 26.06
N HIS A 174 -9.80 -6.95 25.46
CA HIS A 174 -11.05 -6.69 26.21
C HIS A 174 -11.67 -7.95 26.81
N LEU A 175 -11.26 -9.14 26.37
CA LEU A 175 -11.69 -10.38 27.01
C LEU A 175 -10.95 -10.54 28.34
N LYS A 176 -11.71 -10.62 29.44
CA LYS A 176 -11.18 -11.07 30.73
C LYS A 176 -10.72 -12.51 30.56
N LYS A 177 -9.41 -12.70 30.49
CA LYS A 177 -8.77 -13.97 30.14
C LYS A 177 -7.70 -14.35 31.14
N ARG A 178 -7.50 -15.65 31.30
CA ARG A 178 -6.36 -16.23 32.03
C ARG A 178 -5.81 -17.39 31.22
N LEU A 179 -4.54 -17.69 31.41
CA LEU A 179 -3.89 -18.83 30.77
C LEU A 179 -3.57 -19.86 31.84
N ILE A 180 -3.78 -21.13 31.53
CA ILE A 180 -3.46 -22.26 32.41
C ILE A 180 -2.61 -23.29 31.67
N VAL A 181 -1.83 -24.06 32.42
CA VAL A 181 -0.98 -25.17 31.94
C VAL A 181 -1.10 -26.35 32.90
N SER A 182 -0.87 -27.57 32.40
CA SER A 182 -0.70 -28.76 33.25
C SER A 182 0.71 -29.30 33.05
N PRO A 183 1.68 -28.84 33.87
CA PRO A 183 3.08 -29.22 33.72
C PRO A 183 3.40 -30.58 34.36
N VAL A 184 2.55 -31.05 35.28
CA VAL A 184 2.76 -32.28 36.05
C VAL A 184 1.55 -33.19 35.92
N VAL A 185 1.79 -34.40 35.40
CA VAL A 185 0.78 -35.45 35.24
C VAL A 185 0.10 -35.75 36.58
N GLY A 186 -1.24 -35.78 36.59
CA GLY A 186 -2.05 -36.07 37.77
C GLY A 186 -2.26 -34.90 38.74
N LYS A 187 -1.68 -33.72 38.48
CA LYS A 187 -1.96 -32.49 39.24
C LYS A 187 -2.98 -31.61 38.53
N PRO A 188 -3.74 -30.77 39.27
CA PRO A 188 -4.63 -29.79 38.66
C PRO A 188 -3.84 -28.75 37.86
N PRO A 189 -4.43 -28.14 36.82
CA PRO A 189 -3.79 -27.10 36.04
C PRO A 189 -3.44 -25.87 36.90
N GLU A 190 -2.31 -25.23 36.59
CA GLU A 190 -1.87 -23.99 37.24
C GLU A 190 -2.02 -22.80 36.29
N ALA A 191 -2.26 -21.61 36.86
CA ALA A 191 -2.37 -20.38 36.10
C ALA A 191 -0.99 -19.79 35.81
N ILE A 192 -0.80 -19.26 34.60
CA ILE A 192 0.40 -18.51 34.22
C ILE A 192 0.06 -17.08 33.86
N VAL A 193 1.02 -16.19 34.09
CA VAL A 193 0.92 -14.76 33.77
C VAL A 193 1.83 -14.47 32.59
N LEU A 194 1.30 -13.82 31.55
CA LEU A 194 2.14 -13.32 30.47
C LEU A 194 3.02 -12.17 30.98
N PRO A 195 4.26 -12.01 30.50
CA PRO A 195 5.10 -10.89 30.87
C PRO A 195 4.36 -9.56 30.72
N ALA A 196 4.47 -8.66 31.71
CA ALA A 196 3.76 -7.38 31.73
C ALA A 196 4.03 -6.55 30.45
N GLU A 197 5.27 -6.58 29.96
CA GLU A 197 5.66 -5.93 28.71
C GLU A 197 4.83 -6.38 27.50
N TRP A 198 4.42 -7.65 27.42
CA TRP A 198 3.60 -8.15 26.32
C TRP A 198 2.16 -7.62 26.42
N LEU A 199 1.63 -7.50 27.63
CA LEU A 199 0.28 -6.96 27.87
C LEU A 199 0.21 -5.46 27.57
N GLU A 200 1.22 -4.69 27.98
CA GLU A 200 1.33 -3.26 27.70
C GLU A 200 1.54 -2.99 26.20
N ARG A 201 2.41 -3.74 25.53
CA ARG A 201 2.67 -3.62 24.08
C ARG A 201 1.41 -3.81 23.23
N HIS A 202 0.58 -4.78 23.56
CA HIS A 202 -0.63 -5.08 22.78
C HIS A 202 -1.88 -4.33 23.24
N GLY A 203 -1.99 -3.96 24.53
CA GLY A 203 -3.09 -3.16 25.04
C GLY A 203 -3.07 -1.70 24.56
N THR A 204 -1.89 -1.08 24.54
CA THR A 204 -1.72 0.32 24.11
C THR A 204 -1.85 0.46 22.60
N SER A 205 -1.27 -0.47 21.84
CA SER A 205 -1.43 -0.56 20.38
C SER A 205 -2.90 -0.74 20.00
N GLN A 206 -3.68 -1.63 20.66
CA GLN A 206 -5.09 -1.81 20.31
C GLN A 206 -6.01 -0.63 20.64
N ALA A 207 -5.79 0.10 21.75
CA ALA A 207 -6.56 1.31 22.04
C ALA A 207 -6.27 2.43 21.03
N ALA A 208 -5.02 2.58 20.61
CA ALA A 208 -4.63 3.51 19.55
C ALA A 208 -5.12 3.08 18.14
N ILE A 209 -5.32 1.77 17.92
CA ILE A 209 -5.89 1.16 16.71
C ILE A 209 -7.43 1.20 16.69
N ALA A 210 -8.12 1.18 17.84
CA ALA A 210 -9.58 1.19 17.86
C ALA A 210 -10.16 2.51 17.30
N ASN A 211 -9.41 3.61 17.41
CA ASN A 211 -9.78 4.94 16.91
C ASN A 211 -8.89 5.39 15.73
N VAL A 212 -8.75 4.56 14.70
CA VAL A 212 -8.01 4.96 13.47
C VAL A 212 -8.59 6.22 12.79
N HIS A 213 -9.83 6.58 13.09
CA HIS A 213 -10.48 7.78 12.57
C HIS A 213 -10.21 9.07 13.37
N GLU A 214 -9.58 8.99 14.55
CA GLU A 214 -9.13 10.17 15.30
C GLU A 214 -7.73 10.57 14.81
N GLY A 215 -7.43 11.87 14.77
CA GLY A 215 -6.11 12.39 14.34
C GLY A 215 -4.98 12.03 15.30
N PHE A 216 -3.81 12.61 15.07
CA PHE A 216 -2.66 12.55 15.96
C PHE A 216 -2.46 13.91 16.64
N ALA A 217 -2.09 13.90 17.92
CA ALA A 217 -1.60 15.12 18.56
C ALA A 217 -0.26 15.55 17.96
N VAL A 218 0.56 14.56 17.56
CA VAL A 218 1.80 14.78 16.83
C VAL A 218 2.07 13.62 15.87
N THR A 219 2.59 13.94 14.70
CA THR A 219 3.14 12.97 13.77
C THR A 219 4.62 13.23 13.56
N TYR A 220 5.46 12.23 13.87
CA TYR A 220 6.89 12.25 13.56
C TYR A 220 7.10 11.70 12.16
N HIS A 221 7.84 12.43 11.33
CA HIS A 221 8.18 12.03 9.97
C HIS A 221 9.68 11.82 9.87
N LEU A 222 10.13 10.58 9.65
CA LEU A 222 11.50 10.38 9.21
C LEU A 222 11.68 11.07 7.85
N PHE A 223 12.66 11.96 7.76
CA PHE A 223 12.86 12.82 6.61
C PHE A 223 14.30 12.70 6.08
N GLY A 224 14.43 12.68 4.76
CA GLY A 224 15.69 12.51 4.05
C GLY A 224 15.56 12.96 2.59
N GLU A 225 16.31 12.35 1.67
CA GLU A 225 16.30 12.73 0.25
C GLU A 225 14.90 12.72 -0.39
N GLN A 226 14.05 11.75 -0.01
CA GLN A 226 12.70 11.61 -0.55
C GLN A 226 11.68 12.36 0.30
N ARG A 227 10.99 13.33 -0.31
CA ARG A 227 9.99 14.20 0.36
C ARG A 227 8.57 13.64 0.32
N MET A 228 8.25 12.85 -0.71
CA MET A 228 6.91 12.30 -0.95
C MET A 228 6.31 11.56 0.24
N PRO A 229 7.04 10.67 0.96
CA PRO A 229 6.43 9.95 2.06
C PRO A 229 5.92 10.84 3.20
N SER A 230 6.55 12.00 3.40
CA SER A 230 6.12 12.94 4.43
C SER A 230 4.87 13.70 4.00
N LEU A 231 4.80 14.13 2.73
CA LEU A 231 3.58 14.70 2.15
C LEU A 231 2.39 13.73 2.28
N LEU A 232 2.62 12.45 1.98
CA LEU A 232 1.60 11.41 2.14
C LEU A 232 1.15 11.31 3.61
N GLY A 233 2.08 11.37 4.57
CA GLY A 233 1.74 11.39 5.99
C GLY A 233 0.86 12.57 6.39
N ILE A 234 1.20 13.78 5.94
CA ILE A 234 0.43 15.02 6.20
C ILE A 234 -1.00 14.90 5.65
N ARG A 235 -1.16 14.35 4.44
CA ARG A 235 -2.48 14.22 3.80
C ARG A 235 -3.31 13.05 4.31
N GLN A 236 -2.66 11.95 4.67
CA GLN A 236 -3.32 10.71 5.09
C GLN A 236 -3.98 10.86 6.47
N PHE A 237 -3.30 11.53 7.41
CA PHE A 237 -3.71 11.59 8.80
C PHE A 237 -3.83 13.05 9.27
N ALA A 238 -4.94 13.38 9.94
CA ALA A 238 -5.04 14.64 10.65
C ALA A 238 -4.00 14.66 11.78
N SER A 239 -3.28 15.77 11.94
CA SER A 239 -2.27 15.93 12.99
C SER A 239 -2.24 17.38 13.45
N ASP A 240 -2.21 17.63 14.76
CA ASP A 240 -2.11 18.99 15.30
C ASP A 240 -0.69 19.57 15.13
N ARG A 241 0.31 18.67 15.09
CA ARG A 241 1.72 19.01 14.91
C ARG A 241 2.43 17.99 14.03
N HIS A 242 3.31 18.46 13.16
CA HIS A 242 4.19 17.63 12.33
C HIS A 242 5.65 17.91 12.69
N VAL A 243 6.35 16.87 13.16
CA VAL A 243 7.76 16.95 13.54
C VAL A 243 8.59 16.16 12.52
N PHE A 244 9.51 16.82 11.84
CA PHE A 244 10.38 16.21 10.85
C PHE A 244 11.70 15.80 11.49
N VAL A 245 11.92 14.49 11.58
CA VAL A 245 13.14 13.90 12.15
C VAL A 245 14.16 13.79 11.03
N ASN A 246 15.14 14.68 11.00
CA ASN A 246 16.03 14.89 9.87
C ASN A 246 17.49 15.10 10.28
N SER A 247 18.40 14.93 9.31
CA SER A 247 19.79 15.36 9.45
C SER A 247 19.97 16.79 8.93
N GLN A 248 21.10 17.40 9.25
CA GLN A 248 21.45 18.74 8.76
C GLN A 248 21.54 18.82 7.23
N ASP A 249 21.86 17.71 6.56
CA ASP A 249 21.97 17.64 5.09
C ASP A 249 20.61 17.68 4.38
N PHE A 250 19.52 17.38 5.10
CA PHE A 250 18.17 17.29 4.55
C PHE A 250 17.17 18.11 5.39
N PRO A 251 17.22 19.46 5.32
CA PRO A 251 16.26 20.32 6.00
C PRO A 251 14.84 20.09 5.48
N ALA A 252 13.86 20.12 6.38
CA ALA A 252 12.46 19.84 6.05
C ALA A 252 11.62 21.10 5.77
N THR A 253 12.26 22.27 5.69
CA THR A 253 11.61 23.58 5.56
C THR A 253 10.63 23.67 4.38
N CYS A 254 10.92 22.98 3.26
CA CYS A 254 10.03 22.92 2.09
C CYS A 254 8.65 22.31 2.42
N MET A 255 8.54 21.50 3.47
CA MET A 255 7.31 20.83 3.87
C MET A 255 6.30 21.81 4.49
N GLY A 256 6.76 22.96 4.99
CA GLY A 256 5.89 23.99 5.56
C GLY A 256 4.83 24.49 4.56
N ALA A 257 5.11 24.48 3.26
CA ALA A 257 4.14 24.85 2.22
C ALA A 257 2.90 23.92 2.15
N PHE A 258 2.97 22.72 2.75
CA PHE A 258 1.90 21.73 2.77
C PHE A 258 1.19 21.63 4.12
N ILE A 259 1.59 22.42 5.10
CA ILE A 259 1.05 22.43 6.46
C ILE A 259 0.32 23.76 6.63
N GLN A 260 -1.00 23.71 6.85
CA GLN A 260 -1.84 24.91 6.94
C GLN A 260 -2.11 25.29 8.40
N GLU A 261 -2.88 24.46 9.11
CA GLU A 261 -3.38 24.77 10.46
C GLU A 261 -2.57 24.10 11.57
N ALA A 262 -1.69 23.15 11.23
CA ALA A 262 -0.89 22.40 12.18
C ALA A 262 0.46 23.05 12.45
N GLU A 263 1.04 22.76 13.60
CA GLU A 263 2.39 23.21 13.94
C GLU A 263 3.46 22.42 13.15
N PHE A 264 4.58 23.09 12.85
CA PHE A 264 5.72 22.54 12.12
C PHE A 264 6.99 22.65 12.97
N ASP A 265 7.67 21.53 13.17
CA ASP A 265 8.97 21.47 13.84
C ASP A 265 9.97 20.61 13.07
N GLU A 266 11.25 20.95 13.15
CA GLU A 266 12.36 20.08 12.75
C GLU A 266 13.05 19.53 14.01
N LEU A 267 13.37 18.23 14.00
CA LEU A 267 14.07 17.54 15.07
C LEU A 267 15.39 16.97 14.51
N PRO A 268 16.49 17.74 14.63
CA PRO A 268 17.79 17.30 14.14
C PRO A 268 18.29 16.07 14.90
N VAL A 269 18.72 15.05 14.15
CA VAL A 269 19.29 13.78 14.65
C VAL A 269 20.56 13.43 13.89
N ASP A 270 21.39 12.55 14.46
CA ASP A 270 22.40 11.83 13.70
C ASP A 270 21.74 10.68 12.92
N PRO A 271 21.71 10.73 11.57
CA PRO A 271 21.04 9.72 10.75
C PRO A 271 21.72 8.34 10.81
N TRP A 272 22.92 8.24 11.39
CA TRP A 272 23.68 7.01 11.53
C TRP A 272 23.74 6.49 12.97
N ASP A 273 23.07 7.16 13.92
CA ASP A 273 22.93 6.71 15.30
C ASP A 273 21.45 6.44 15.64
N ALA A 274 21.06 5.17 15.61
CA ALA A 274 19.70 4.76 15.96
C ALA A 274 19.32 5.10 17.41
N LYS A 275 20.30 5.19 18.32
CA LYS A 275 20.07 5.55 19.72
C LYS A 275 19.79 7.04 19.85
N ASP A 276 20.55 7.91 19.18
CA ASP A 276 20.29 9.35 19.14
C ASP A 276 18.88 9.64 18.61
N VAL A 277 18.50 9.00 17.50
CA VAL A 277 17.13 9.10 16.93
C VAL A 277 16.08 8.70 17.95
N GLN A 278 16.28 7.56 18.63
CA GLN A 278 15.34 7.08 19.64
C GLN A 278 15.20 8.07 20.81
N GLU A 279 16.32 8.48 21.39
CA GLU A 279 16.36 9.34 22.58
C GLU A 279 15.75 10.71 22.29
N ARG A 280 16.01 11.29 21.12
CA ARG A 280 15.46 12.59 20.72
C ARG A 280 13.95 12.56 20.51
N ILE A 281 13.43 11.53 19.82
CA ILE A 281 11.98 11.37 19.65
C ILE A 281 11.30 11.23 21.01
N ILE A 282 11.84 10.37 21.90
CA ILE A 282 11.28 10.16 23.24
C ILE A 282 11.35 11.45 24.07
N ALA A 283 12.48 12.15 24.06
CA ALA A 283 12.65 13.40 24.80
C ALA A 283 11.64 14.46 24.35
N HIS A 284 11.43 14.61 23.03
CA HIS A 284 10.43 15.51 22.49
C HIS A 284 9.01 15.07 22.88
N ALA A 285 8.68 13.79 22.74
CA ALA A 285 7.35 13.26 23.01
C ALA A 285 6.92 13.42 24.48
N ARG A 286 7.88 13.41 25.42
CA ARG A 286 7.61 13.64 26.86
C ARG A 286 7.12 15.05 27.19
N THR A 287 7.27 16.01 26.27
CA THR A 287 6.73 17.37 26.44
C THR A 287 5.23 17.45 26.14
N LEU A 288 4.65 16.41 25.55
CA LEU A 288 3.25 16.37 25.16
C LEU A 288 2.34 16.04 26.35
N PRO A 289 1.05 16.41 26.29
CA PRO A 289 0.08 16.05 27.30
C PRO A 289 -0.02 14.52 27.51
N PRO A 290 -0.27 14.05 28.76
CA PRO A 290 -0.49 12.64 29.02
C PRO A 290 -1.63 12.06 28.16
N GLY A 291 -1.39 10.91 27.53
CA GLY A 291 -2.37 10.25 26.66
C GLY A 291 -2.44 10.81 25.23
N ALA A 292 -1.55 11.74 24.85
CA ALA A 292 -1.44 12.22 23.48
C ALA A 292 -1.22 11.07 22.48
N ARG A 293 -2.03 11.03 21.42
CA ARG A 293 -1.91 10.01 20.36
C ARG A 293 -0.79 10.41 19.40
N ILE A 294 0.21 9.54 19.26
CA ILE A 294 1.43 9.81 18.49
C ILE A 294 1.46 8.93 17.24
N GLY A 295 1.69 9.54 16.08
CA GLY A 295 1.97 8.86 14.82
C GLY A 295 3.46 8.88 14.49
N VAL A 296 4.00 7.80 13.92
CA VAL A 296 5.40 7.76 13.46
C VAL A 296 5.46 7.21 12.04
N ASN A 297 5.75 8.08 11.08
CA ASN A 297 6.00 7.72 9.69
C ASN A 297 7.44 7.24 9.52
N LEU A 298 7.58 5.95 9.26
CA LEU A 298 8.86 5.24 9.17
C LEU A 298 9.43 5.17 7.74
N THR A 299 8.80 5.83 6.77
CA THR A 299 9.12 5.59 5.35
C THR A 299 10.40 6.28 4.88
N GLY A 300 10.68 7.48 5.40
CA GLY A 300 11.85 8.26 5.02
C GLY A 300 13.09 7.97 5.86
N GLY A 301 14.14 8.76 5.64
CA GLY A 301 15.40 8.65 6.38
C GLY A 301 16.22 7.39 6.05
N THR A 302 17.24 7.12 6.85
CA THR A 302 18.09 5.93 6.73
C THR A 302 17.46 4.72 7.43
N LYS A 303 18.02 3.53 7.22
CA LYS A 303 17.64 2.32 7.97
C LYS A 303 17.92 2.42 9.47
N LEU A 304 18.92 3.20 9.87
CA LEU A 304 19.22 3.42 11.30
C LEU A 304 18.22 4.39 11.92
N MET A 305 17.79 5.41 11.18
CA MET A 305 16.65 6.25 11.59
C MET A 305 15.38 5.42 11.72
N PHE A 306 15.09 4.53 10.77
CA PHE A 306 13.98 3.58 10.86
C PHE A 306 14.04 2.77 12.16
N ALA A 307 15.19 2.16 12.46
CA ALA A 307 15.36 1.34 13.66
C ALA A 307 15.15 2.16 14.94
N GLY A 308 15.74 3.35 15.02
CA GLY A 308 15.62 4.26 16.16
C GLY A 308 14.19 4.75 16.38
N ALA A 309 13.52 5.19 15.31
CA ALA A 309 12.14 5.67 15.39
C ALA A 309 11.13 4.56 15.67
N LEU A 310 11.32 3.35 15.12
CA LEU A 310 10.49 2.19 15.48
C LEU A 310 10.69 1.81 16.95
N SER A 311 11.93 1.89 17.46
CA SER A 311 12.24 1.69 18.88
C SER A 311 11.55 2.73 19.76
N ALA A 312 11.61 4.02 19.37
CA ALA A 312 10.90 5.10 20.05
C ALA A 312 9.38 4.92 20.02
N ALA A 313 8.82 4.58 18.86
CA ALA A 313 7.39 4.35 18.70
C ALA A 313 6.90 3.27 19.67
N ARG A 314 7.65 2.17 19.80
CA ARG A 314 7.35 1.09 20.76
C ARG A 314 7.43 1.56 22.21
N ALA A 315 8.45 2.34 22.56
CA ALA A 315 8.62 2.86 23.91
C ALA A 315 7.52 3.86 24.32
N LEU A 316 6.94 4.56 23.34
CA LEU A 316 5.92 5.58 23.55
C LEU A 316 4.48 5.05 23.38
N GLY A 317 4.30 3.80 22.94
CA GLY A 317 3.00 3.28 22.53
C GLY A 317 2.41 4.04 21.32
N ALA A 318 3.27 4.64 20.49
CA ALA A 318 2.88 5.35 19.29
C ALA A 318 2.45 4.39 18.17
N VAL A 319 1.81 4.93 17.13
CA VAL A 319 1.35 4.18 15.95
C VAL A 319 2.40 4.30 14.82
N PRO A 320 3.23 3.27 14.59
CA PRO A 320 4.19 3.27 13.50
C PRO A 320 3.52 2.89 12.16
N PHE A 321 3.73 3.69 11.12
CA PHE A 321 3.22 3.40 9.78
C PHE A 321 4.26 3.66 8.69
N TYR A 322 4.08 2.98 7.56
CA TYR A 322 5.00 2.99 6.42
C TYR A 322 4.22 3.09 5.11
N PHE A 323 4.63 3.98 4.21
CA PHE A 323 4.04 4.17 2.89
C PHE A 323 4.74 3.30 1.83
N ASP A 324 3.97 2.38 1.27
CA ASP A 324 4.30 1.64 0.06
C ASP A 324 3.60 2.31 -1.14
N SER A 325 4.24 3.34 -1.69
CA SER A 325 3.70 4.11 -2.82
C SER A 325 3.47 3.24 -4.06
N ARG A 326 4.31 2.21 -4.28
CA ARG A 326 4.21 1.31 -5.43
C ARG A 326 2.92 0.50 -5.40
N ASN A 327 2.52 0.03 -4.22
CA ASN A 327 1.27 -0.71 -4.03
C ASN A 327 0.12 0.19 -3.55
N GLN A 328 0.32 1.51 -3.51
CA GLN A 328 -0.67 2.52 -3.09
C GLN A 328 -1.23 2.26 -1.68
N ARG A 329 -0.37 1.83 -0.74
CA ARG A 329 -0.78 1.46 0.62
C ARG A 329 0.02 2.12 1.71
N VAL A 330 -0.66 2.47 2.79
CA VAL A 330 -0.02 2.69 4.09
C VAL A 330 -0.18 1.41 4.91
N THR A 331 0.92 0.93 5.50
CA THR A 331 0.95 -0.26 6.37
C THR A 331 1.27 0.18 7.79
N TYR A 332 0.44 -0.22 8.74
CA TYR A 332 0.70 -0.06 10.16
C TYR A 332 1.63 -1.20 10.60
N VAL A 333 2.84 -0.86 11.05
CA VAL A 333 3.93 -1.85 11.22
C VAL A 333 3.65 -2.79 12.40
N ASP A 334 2.91 -2.33 13.39
CA ASP A 334 2.56 -3.08 14.60
C ASP A 334 1.43 -4.10 14.39
N SER A 335 0.43 -3.74 13.59
CA SER A 335 -0.79 -4.54 13.36
C SER A 335 -0.83 -5.24 12.01
N LEU A 336 0.08 -4.89 11.09
CA LEU A 336 0.10 -5.30 9.69
C LEU A 336 -1.17 -4.95 8.90
N ARG A 337 -2.06 -4.14 9.50
CA ARG A 337 -3.20 -3.54 8.82
C ARG A 337 -2.70 -2.65 7.70
N ARG A 338 -3.48 -2.57 6.63
CA ARG A 338 -3.20 -1.73 5.47
C ARG A 338 -4.39 -0.85 5.15
N GLU A 339 -4.12 0.31 4.59
CA GLU A 339 -5.12 1.21 4.01
C GLU A 339 -4.62 1.74 2.68
N THR A 340 -5.56 2.15 1.81
CA THR A 340 -5.21 2.85 0.58
C THR A 340 -4.67 4.25 0.88
N ILE A 341 -3.59 4.61 0.21
CA ILE A 341 -3.02 5.96 0.26
C ILE A 341 -4.05 6.94 -0.32
N ARG A 342 -4.30 8.04 0.39
CA ARG A 342 -5.13 9.13 -0.12
C ARG A 342 -4.47 9.77 -1.34
N PRO A 343 -5.25 10.07 -2.37
CA PRO A 343 -4.71 10.64 -3.58
C PRO A 343 -4.26 12.10 -3.42
N ILE A 344 -3.40 12.52 -4.34
CA ILE A 344 -2.99 13.90 -4.53
C ILE A 344 -3.80 14.45 -5.72
N ASP A 345 -4.55 15.53 -5.48
CA ASP A 345 -5.55 15.98 -6.44
C ASP A 345 -4.99 16.91 -7.54
N SER A 346 -3.79 17.45 -7.35
CA SER A 346 -3.21 18.48 -8.22
C SER A 346 -1.78 18.14 -8.62
N ILE A 347 -1.45 18.40 -9.90
CA ILE A 347 -0.09 18.36 -10.42
C ILE A 347 0.81 19.35 -9.69
N GLU A 348 0.26 20.52 -9.33
CA GLU A 348 1.00 21.58 -8.63
C GLU A 348 1.60 21.08 -7.32
N THR A 349 0.89 20.23 -6.58
CA THR A 349 1.40 19.64 -5.34
C THR A 349 2.67 18.82 -5.58
N PHE A 350 2.74 18.03 -6.66
CA PHE A 350 3.95 17.28 -7.00
C PHE A 350 5.11 18.20 -7.39
N LEU A 351 4.81 19.23 -8.20
CA LEU A 351 5.80 20.18 -8.69
C LEU A 351 6.38 21.02 -7.54
N LEU A 352 5.53 21.53 -6.65
CA LEU A 352 5.95 22.34 -5.50
C LEU A 352 6.79 21.52 -4.52
N LEU A 353 6.44 20.24 -4.30
CA LEU A 353 7.12 19.40 -3.32
C LEU A 353 8.61 19.26 -3.62
N ASN A 354 8.95 19.16 -4.91
CA ASN A 354 10.33 19.01 -5.38
C ASN A 354 10.86 20.28 -6.06
N GLY A 355 10.12 21.38 -6.02
CA GLY A 355 10.40 22.58 -6.80
C GLY A 355 11.20 23.66 -6.05
N ASP A 356 11.48 23.49 -4.76
CA ASP A 356 12.30 24.43 -3.96
C ASP A 356 11.95 25.92 -4.17
N GLY A 357 10.66 26.26 -4.10
CA GLY A 357 10.17 27.63 -4.28
C GLY A 357 9.83 28.01 -5.73
N LEU A 358 9.76 27.03 -6.64
CA LEU A 358 9.27 27.19 -8.00
C LEU A 358 7.86 27.79 -8.07
N LYS A 359 7.68 28.77 -8.96
CA LYS A 359 6.35 29.26 -9.35
C LYS A 359 5.87 28.47 -10.56
N VAL A 360 4.71 27.85 -10.42
CA VAL A 360 4.01 27.19 -11.52
C VAL A 360 3.10 28.22 -12.17
N SER A 361 3.42 28.61 -13.39
CA SER A 361 2.54 29.44 -14.21
C SER A 361 1.92 28.59 -15.29
N ASN A 362 0.60 28.61 -15.36
CA ASN A 362 -0.12 28.06 -16.49
C ASN A 362 -0.25 29.15 -17.55
N VAL A 363 0.19 28.88 -18.78
CA VAL A 363 -0.23 29.71 -19.91
C VAL A 363 -1.69 29.31 -20.17
N GLY A 364 -2.62 30.10 -19.64
CA GLY A 364 -4.04 29.77 -19.64
C GLY A 364 -4.55 29.42 -21.03
N LEU A 365 -5.07 28.20 -21.19
CA LEU A 365 -5.81 27.73 -22.37
C LEU A 365 -7.15 28.47 -22.60
N GLN A 366 -7.51 29.44 -21.75
CA GLN A 366 -8.89 29.93 -21.64
C GLN A 366 -9.41 30.61 -22.92
N ASP A 367 -8.55 31.04 -23.84
CA ASP A 367 -8.94 31.64 -25.12
C ASP A 367 -8.74 30.74 -26.37
N GLU A 368 -8.17 29.54 -26.25
CA GLU A 368 -7.49 28.93 -27.40
C GLU A 368 -8.09 27.64 -28.00
N LEU A 369 -8.95 26.88 -27.33
CA LEU A 369 -9.48 25.60 -27.88
C LEU A 369 -10.75 25.77 -28.73
N SER A 370 -10.72 26.65 -29.73
CA SER A 370 -11.86 26.82 -30.65
C SER A 370 -12.16 25.54 -31.44
N ALA A 371 -13.39 25.38 -31.93
CA ALA A 371 -13.76 24.25 -32.79
C ALA A 371 -12.87 24.17 -34.04
N ASP A 372 -12.46 25.33 -34.56
CA ASP A 372 -11.54 25.44 -35.70
C ASP A 372 -10.12 25.00 -35.34
N ARG A 373 -9.61 25.33 -34.15
CA ARG A 373 -8.30 24.83 -33.70
C ARG A 373 -8.32 23.31 -33.54
N HIS A 374 -9.33 22.74 -32.91
CA HIS A 374 -9.50 21.28 -32.83
C HIS A 374 -9.54 20.62 -34.22
N ARG A 375 -10.25 21.24 -35.17
CA ARG A 375 -10.34 20.77 -36.55
C ARG A 375 -8.99 20.83 -37.27
N LEU A 376 -8.21 21.88 -37.02
CA LEU A 376 -6.84 22.02 -37.46
C LEU A 376 -5.98 20.88 -36.87
N THR A 377 -5.95 20.70 -35.55
CA THR A 377 -5.18 19.67 -34.83
C THR A 377 -5.42 18.27 -35.38
N LYS A 378 -6.69 17.89 -35.53
CA LYS A 378 -7.08 16.58 -36.08
C LYS A 378 -6.62 16.39 -37.53
N THR A 379 -6.74 17.44 -38.34
CA THR A 379 -6.27 17.40 -39.73
C THR A 379 -4.76 17.32 -39.82
N LEU A 380 -4.02 18.08 -38.98
CA LEU A 380 -2.56 18.03 -38.94
C LEU A 380 -2.07 16.65 -38.52
N TRP A 381 -2.70 16.02 -37.52
CA TRP A 381 -2.41 14.62 -37.17
C TRP A 381 -2.60 13.67 -38.34
N LYS A 382 -3.76 13.76 -39.04
CA LYS A 382 -4.07 12.89 -40.19
C LYS A 382 -3.03 13.02 -41.30
N TYR A 383 -2.52 14.22 -41.56
CA TYR A 383 -1.58 14.50 -42.65
C TYR A 383 -0.13 14.77 -42.17
N ARG A 384 0.22 14.38 -40.95
CA ARG A 384 1.52 14.69 -40.30
C ARG A 384 2.75 14.36 -41.15
N SER A 385 2.74 13.25 -41.88
CA SER A 385 3.85 12.86 -42.76
C SER A 385 4.07 13.84 -43.91
N LYS A 386 3.01 14.49 -44.40
CA LYS A 386 3.09 15.51 -45.45
C LYS A 386 3.57 16.85 -44.87
N ILE A 387 3.09 17.20 -43.67
CA ILE A 387 3.44 18.47 -43.01
C ILE A 387 4.91 18.48 -42.56
N ALA A 388 5.49 17.31 -42.27
CA ALA A 388 6.90 17.20 -41.87
C ALA A 388 7.89 17.85 -42.85
N ASP A 389 7.57 17.88 -44.16
CA ASP A 389 8.40 18.53 -45.18
C ASP A 389 8.43 20.06 -45.04
N ALA A 390 7.40 20.65 -44.41
CA ALA A 390 7.32 22.09 -44.14
C ALA A 390 8.03 22.50 -42.83
N TYR A 391 8.40 21.56 -41.96
CA TYR A 391 8.98 21.88 -40.64
C TYR A 391 10.27 22.70 -40.70
N PRO A 392 11.25 22.47 -41.60
CA PRO A 392 12.43 23.33 -41.67
C PRO A 392 12.08 24.81 -41.86
N ALA A 393 11.07 25.12 -42.69
CA ALA A 393 10.59 26.48 -42.91
C ALA A 393 9.78 27.00 -41.71
N LEU A 394 8.87 26.20 -41.18
CA LEU A 394 8.05 26.58 -40.02
C LEU A 394 8.90 26.84 -38.77
N CYS A 395 9.90 26.01 -38.49
CA CYS A 395 10.82 26.22 -37.38
C CYS A 395 11.69 27.47 -37.58
N ARG A 396 12.08 27.79 -38.82
CA ARG A 396 12.81 29.04 -39.11
C ARG A 396 11.95 30.25 -38.76
N TYR A 397 10.72 30.32 -39.25
CA TYR A 397 9.80 31.40 -38.91
C TYR A 397 9.48 31.44 -37.42
N ASN A 398 9.33 30.29 -36.76
CA ASN A 398 9.15 30.26 -35.32
C ASN A 398 10.31 30.93 -34.57
N ASN A 399 11.55 30.55 -34.89
CA ASN A 399 12.74 31.13 -34.26
C ASN A 399 12.89 32.63 -34.54
N GLU A 400 12.46 33.10 -35.73
CA GLU A 400 12.41 34.52 -36.06
C GLU A 400 11.35 35.25 -35.25
N HIS A 401 10.11 34.72 -35.21
CA HIS A 401 8.99 35.28 -34.46
C HIS A 401 9.27 35.34 -32.96
N ASP A 402 9.83 34.28 -32.37
CA ASP A 402 10.21 34.26 -30.94
C ASP A 402 11.20 35.39 -30.63
N ARG A 403 12.19 35.63 -31.50
CA ARG A 403 13.14 36.75 -31.34
C ARG A 403 12.47 38.11 -31.52
N SER A 404 11.58 38.25 -32.49
CA SER A 404 10.84 39.50 -32.72
C SER A 404 9.93 39.83 -31.54
N LEU A 405 9.21 38.85 -30.98
CA LEU A 405 8.38 39.02 -29.78
C LEU A 405 9.21 39.50 -28.58
N LEU A 406 10.39 38.91 -28.35
CA LEU A 406 11.30 39.32 -27.27
C LEU A 406 11.81 40.77 -27.43
N ARG A 407 11.87 41.28 -28.68
CA ARG A 407 12.33 42.63 -28.99
C ARG A 407 11.19 43.65 -29.17
N GLY A 408 9.94 43.20 -29.15
CA GLY A 408 8.79 44.04 -29.50
C GLY A 408 8.77 44.47 -30.97
N GLU A 409 9.38 43.68 -31.86
CA GLU A 409 9.43 43.94 -33.30
C GLU A 409 8.23 43.32 -34.03
N PRO A 410 7.80 43.87 -35.19
CA PRO A 410 6.75 43.28 -36.00
C PRO A 410 7.10 41.85 -36.46
N LEU A 411 6.09 40.98 -36.51
CA LEU A 411 6.26 39.60 -36.94
C LEU A 411 6.32 39.48 -38.47
N THR A 412 7.30 38.72 -38.97
CA THR A 412 7.51 38.54 -40.41
C THR A 412 6.35 37.76 -41.04
N PRO A 413 5.66 38.28 -42.07
CA PRO A 413 4.64 37.53 -42.79
C PRO A 413 5.24 36.38 -43.59
N PHE A 414 4.46 35.32 -43.82
CA PHE A 414 4.90 34.21 -44.64
C PHE A 414 3.74 33.53 -45.37
N ARG A 415 4.10 32.79 -46.42
CA ARG A 415 3.23 31.84 -47.09
C ARG A 415 4.03 30.59 -47.41
N ILE A 416 3.60 29.43 -46.92
CA ILE A 416 4.21 28.13 -47.16
C ILE A 416 3.17 27.24 -47.84
N GLU A 417 3.54 26.69 -48.99
CA GLU A 417 2.74 25.70 -49.70
C GLU A 417 3.40 24.33 -49.60
N CYS A 418 2.66 23.33 -49.15
CA CYS A 418 3.22 22.00 -48.90
C CYS A 418 2.14 20.93 -49.05
N HIS A 419 2.30 20.02 -50.01
CA HIS A 419 1.40 18.87 -50.25
C HIS A 419 -0.10 19.21 -50.22
N GLY A 420 -0.46 20.32 -50.87
CA GLY A 420 -1.85 20.81 -50.95
C GLY A 420 -2.35 21.56 -49.72
N PHE A 421 -1.49 21.84 -48.73
CA PHE A 421 -1.73 22.85 -47.71
C PHE A 421 -1.12 24.19 -48.11
N VAL A 422 -1.78 25.25 -47.67
CA VAL A 422 -1.26 26.62 -47.66
C VAL A 422 -1.36 27.12 -46.23
N PHE A 423 -0.22 27.43 -45.62
CA PHE A 423 -0.12 28.12 -44.34
C PHE A 423 0.32 29.55 -44.62
N ALA A 424 -0.46 30.53 -44.20
CA ALA A 424 -0.07 31.93 -44.35
C ALA A 424 -0.28 32.72 -43.07
N PHE A 425 0.59 33.71 -42.88
CA PHE A 425 0.58 34.63 -41.75
C PHE A 425 0.80 36.05 -42.27
N THR A 426 -0.03 36.99 -41.82
CA THR A 426 0.01 38.40 -42.26
C THR A 426 0.65 39.31 -41.20
N PRO A 427 1.05 40.54 -41.58
CA PRO A 427 1.59 41.52 -40.64
C PRO A 427 0.63 41.88 -39.49
N GLU A 428 -0.68 41.74 -39.69
CA GLU A 428 -1.74 42.00 -38.70
C GLU A 428 -1.92 40.85 -37.68
N ALA A 429 -1.00 39.89 -37.68
CA ALA A 429 -1.06 38.66 -36.90
C ALA A 429 -2.28 37.79 -37.22
N GLU A 430 -2.75 37.83 -38.48
CA GLU A 430 -3.78 36.92 -38.97
C GLU A 430 -3.14 35.67 -39.57
N ALA A 431 -3.61 34.50 -39.14
CA ALA A 431 -3.16 33.21 -39.64
C ALA A 431 -4.25 32.57 -40.50
N SER A 432 -3.87 31.91 -41.59
CA SER A 432 -4.78 31.12 -42.41
C SER A 432 -4.21 29.75 -42.77
N VAL A 433 -5.10 28.76 -42.78
CA VAL A 433 -4.80 27.38 -43.18
C VAL A 433 -5.83 26.91 -44.19
N VAL A 434 -5.38 26.73 -45.42
CA VAL A 434 -6.23 26.28 -46.54
C VAL A 434 -5.70 24.96 -47.09
N GLY A 435 -6.61 24.06 -47.45
CA GLY A 435 -6.29 22.79 -48.10
C GLY A 435 -6.61 21.55 -47.27
N ASN A 436 -6.65 20.39 -47.93
CA ASN A 436 -7.05 19.10 -47.34
C ASN A 436 -8.37 19.16 -46.53
N GLY A 437 -9.34 19.95 -47.01
CA GLY A 437 -10.64 20.16 -46.39
C GLY A 437 -10.70 21.30 -45.37
N LEU A 438 -9.59 21.99 -45.12
CA LEU A 438 -9.54 23.19 -44.28
C LEU A 438 -9.70 24.47 -45.11
N ASN A 439 -10.38 25.44 -44.52
CA ASN A 439 -10.39 26.84 -44.91
C ASN A 439 -10.60 27.64 -43.62
N LEU A 440 -9.52 27.78 -42.85
CA LEU A 440 -9.54 28.34 -41.51
C LEU A 440 -8.81 29.68 -41.50
N HIS A 441 -9.34 30.63 -40.73
CA HIS A 441 -8.77 31.95 -40.54
C HIS A 441 -8.83 32.32 -39.06
N PHE A 442 -7.69 32.70 -38.50
CA PHE A 442 -7.53 33.03 -37.09
C PHE A 442 -7.00 34.45 -36.97
N LYS A 443 -7.71 35.29 -36.20
CA LYS A 443 -7.30 36.66 -35.94
C LYS A 443 -6.42 36.72 -34.69
N HIS A 444 -5.41 37.59 -34.73
CA HIS A 444 -4.53 37.89 -33.59
C HIS A 444 -3.80 36.67 -32.99
N TRP A 445 -3.33 35.74 -33.82
CA TRP A 445 -2.68 34.53 -33.34
C TRP A 445 -1.15 34.58 -33.47
N ALA A 446 -0.50 35.38 -32.60
CA ALA A 446 0.96 35.51 -32.59
C ALA A 446 1.69 34.17 -32.41
N GLY A 447 1.09 33.21 -31.68
CA GLY A 447 1.64 31.87 -31.46
C GLY A 447 1.48 30.88 -32.62
N PHE A 448 0.98 31.30 -33.78
CA PHE A 448 0.68 30.40 -34.90
C PHE A 448 1.90 29.59 -35.39
N THR A 449 3.08 30.20 -35.48
CA THR A 449 4.31 29.49 -35.88
C THR A 449 4.75 28.46 -34.84
N LYS A 450 4.67 28.79 -33.54
CA LYS A 450 4.99 27.87 -32.44
C LYS A 450 4.07 26.65 -32.50
N TYR A 451 2.77 26.91 -32.66
CA TYR A 451 1.77 25.88 -32.87
C TYR A 451 2.06 25.00 -34.09
N MET A 452 2.32 25.58 -35.27
CA MET A 452 2.56 24.84 -36.51
C MET A 452 3.90 24.08 -36.52
N SER A 453 4.90 24.54 -35.77
CA SER A 453 6.23 23.91 -35.69
C SER A 453 6.29 22.71 -34.73
N GLY A 454 5.27 22.52 -33.88
CA GLY A 454 5.22 21.37 -32.97
C GLY A 454 4.06 21.39 -31.96
N GLY A 455 3.62 22.57 -31.54
CA GLY A 455 2.59 22.73 -30.50
C GLY A 455 1.24 22.07 -30.83
N TRP A 456 0.90 21.92 -32.11
CA TRP A 456 -0.30 21.17 -32.53
C TRP A 456 -0.26 19.71 -32.05
N PHE A 457 0.92 19.10 -31.96
CA PHE A 457 1.04 17.70 -31.55
C PHE A 457 0.92 17.55 -30.03
N GLU A 458 1.40 18.52 -29.26
CA GLU A 458 1.20 18.62 -27.81
C GLU A 458 -0.30 18.72 -27.52
N GLU A 459 -1.01 19.60 -28.24
CA GLU A 459 -2.46 19.73 -28.15
C GLU A 459 -3.18 18.43 -28.55
N PHE A 460 -2.72 17.77 -29.63
CA PHE A 460 -3.30 16.50 -30.05
C PHE A 460 -3.22 15.45 -28.93
N VAL A 461 -2.05 15.30 -28.30
CA VAL A 461 -1.84 14.35 -27.19
C VAL A 461 -2.69 14.72 -25.98
N TYR A 462 -2.73 16.00 -25.60
CA TYR A 462 -3.61 16.49 -24.54
C TYR A 462 -5.08 16.14 -24.79
N LEU A 463 -5.57 16.36 -26.01
CA LEU A 463 -6.95 16.01 -26.40
C LEU A 463 -7.20 14.50 -26.39
N GLN A 464 -6.17 13.66 -26.61
CA GLN A 464 -6.33 12.21 -26.44
C GLN A 464 -6.42 11.81 -24.96
N CYS A 465 -5.80 12.57 -24.05
CA CYS A 465 -5.88 12.35 -22.61
C CYS A 465 -7.22 12.82 -22.01
N LYS A 466 -7.88 13.83 -22.61
CA LYS A 466 -9.13 14.43 -22.10
C LYS A 466 -10.25 13.43 -21.74
N PRO A 467 -10.59 12.44 -22.59
CA PRO A 467 -11.60 11.44 -22.23
C PRO A 467 -11.25 10.62 -20.97
N TYR A 468 -9.97 10.48 -20.63
CA TYR A 468 -9.53 9.76 -19.42
C TYR A 468 -9.62 10.64 -18.17
N GLU A 469 -9.48 11.96 -18.32
CA GLU A 469 -9.78 12.93 -17.26
C GLU A 469 -11.28 12.96 -16.97
N GLU A 470 -12.14 13.03 -18.00
CA GLU A 470 -13.60 13.01 -17.85
C GLU A 470 -14.11 11.72 -17.18
N ARG A 471 -13.42 10.58 -17.38
CA ARG A 471 -13.70 9.31 -16.72
C ARG A 471 -13.08 9.16 -15.33
N GLY A 472 -12.29 10.13 -14.86
CA GLY A 472 -11.62 10.10 -13.56
C GLY A 472 -10.43 9.14 -13.46
N VAL A 473 -9.89 8.67 -14.59
CA VAL A 473 -8.62 7.92 -14.62
C VAL A 473 -7.45 8.88 -14.41
N ILE A 474 -7.54 10.07 -15.02
CA ILE A 474 -6.68 11.22 -14.75
C ILE A 474 -7.43 12.17 -13.83
N ARG A 475 -6.77 12.67 -12.79
CA ARG A 475 -7.35 13.60 -11.80
C ARG A 475 -7.11 15.07 -12.16
N ASP A 476 -5.94 15.39 -12.69
CA ASP A 476 -5.57 16.72 -13.16
C ASP A 476 -4.74 16.54 -14.45
N LEU A 477 -5.08 17.30 -15.49
CA LEU A 477 -4.45 17.28 -16.82
C LEU A 477 -4.12 18.69 -17.28
N ARG A 478 -2.85 18.93 -17.59
CA ARG A 478 -2.33 20.23 -18.02
C ARG A 478 -1.49 20.08 -19.28
N ILE A 479 -1.38 21.18 -20.02
CA ILE A 479 -0.54 21.32 -21.21
C ILE A 479 0.23 22.64 -21.07
N ASN A 480 1.45 22.68 -21.59
CA ASN A 480 2.32 23.86 -21.63
C ASN A 480 2.56 24.49 -20.25
N LEU A 481 2.81 23.66 -19.23
CA LEU A 481 3.17 24.15 -17.91
C LEU A 481 4.56 24.77 -17.95
N THR A 482 4.68 26.02 -17.50
CA THR A 482 5.96 26.70 -17.37
C THR A 482 6.38 26.76 -15.91
N LEU A 483 7.59 26.29 -15.66
CA LEU A 483 8.22 26.20 -14.34
C LEU A 483 9.26 27.31 -14.21
N GLN A 484 9.02 28.30 -13.35
CA GLN A 484 9.95 29.41 -13.11
C GLN A 484 10.61 29.27 -11.73
N LEU A 485 11.94 29.21 -11.71
CA LEU A 485 12.71 29.24 -10.46
C LEU A 485 12.67 30.65 -9.86
N ASN A 486 12.33 30.78 -8.57
CA ASN A 486 12.59 32.00 -7.82
C ASN A 486 14.11 32.11 -7.62
N GLN A 487 14.77 33.05 -8.30
CA GLN A 487 16.09 33.50 -7.87
C GLN A 487 15.92 34.74 -7.00
N ASP A 488 15.96 34.56 -5.68
CA ASP A 488 16.16 35.68 -4.78
C ASP A 488 17.60 36.18 -4.93
N GLY A 489 17.75 37.40 -5.50
CA GLY A 489 18.92 38.23 -5.23
C GLY A 489 20.13 38.19 -6.16
N SER A 490 20.05 37.73 -7.42
CA SER A 490 21.17 37.91 -8.38
C SER A 490 20.71 38.58 -9.68
N PHE A 491 21.37 39.69 -10.04
CA PHE A 491 21.17 40.48 -11.25
C PHE A 491 21.72 39.78 -12.51
N HIS A 492 21.38 38.50 -12.73
CA HIS A 492 21.69 37.79 -13.97
C HIS A 492 20.43 37.43 -14.74
N ARG A 493 20.44 37.81 -16.02
CA ARG A 493 19.29 38.06 -16.90
C ARG A 493 18.73 36.80 -17.58
N ASP A 494 18.94 35.61 -17.02
CA ASP A 494 18.46 34.33 -17.56
C ASP A 494 17.73 33.52 -16.48
N VAL A 495 16.43 33.79 -16.32
CA VAL A 495 15.57 32.91 -15.52
C VAL A 495 15.39 31.62 -16.31
N GLN A 496 16.08 30.56 -15.90
CA GLN A 496 15.88 29.22 -16.46
C GLN A 496 14.44 28.79 -16.22
N HIS A 497 13.68 28.69 -17.31
CA HIS A 497 12.31 28.16 -17.31
C HIS A 497 12.33 26.77 -17.93
N ASN A 498 11.66 25.81 -17.29
CA ASN A 498 11.37 24.52 -17.88
C ASN A 498 9.93 24.50 -18.36
N GLU A 499 9.70 24.20 -19.64
CA GLU A 499 8.37 23.91 -20.18
C GLU A 499 8.11 22.40 -20.13
N LEU A 500 6.92 22.02 -19.65
CA LEU A 500 6.40 20.66 -19.70
C LEU A 500 5.24 20.60 -20.70
N ASP A 501 5.40 19.80 -21.76
CA ASP A 501 4.46 19.75 -22.88
C ASP A 501 3.06 19.29 -22.43
N VAL A 502 2.91 18.05 -21.96
CA VAL A 502 1.66 17.57 -21.34
C VAL A 502 1.98 16.91 -20.00
N THR A 503 1.26 17.28 -18.95
CA THR A 503 1.49 16.75 -17.60
C THR A 503 0.17 16.32 -17.00
N PHE A 504 0.14 15.16 -16.35
CA PHE A 504 -1.05 14.70 -15.67
C PHE A 504 -0.74 13.88 -14.42
N THR A 505 -1.73 13.70 -13.56
CA THR A 505 -1.63 12.77 -12.43
C THR A 505 -2.85 11.86 -12.35
N ASP A 506 -2.61 10.60 -11.97
CA ASP A 506 -3.65 9.68 -11.53
C ASP A 506 -3.94 9.82 -10.02
N GLY A 507 -3.28 10.77 -9.35
CA GLY A 507 -3.27 11.06 -7.93
C GLY A 507 -2.33 10.23 -7.07
N HIS A 508 -1.53 9.35 -7.67
CA HIS A 508 -0.46 8.62 -6.97
C HIS A 508 0.91 8.85 -7.64
N SER A 509 0.92 9.07 -8.96
CA SER A 509 2.12 9.35 -9.74
C SER A 509 1.96 10.62 -10.57
N LEU A 510 3.06 11.34 -10.77
CA LEU A 510 3.14 12.43 -11.76
C LEU A 510 3.60 11.85 -13.10
N TYR A 511 2.87 12.14 -14.17
CA TYR A 511 3.20 11.75 -15.53
C TYR A 511 3.59 12.99 -16.33
N ILE A 512 4.81 12.99 -16.87
CA ILE A 512 5.33 14.04 -17.73
C ILE A 512 5.46 13.46 -19.14
N VAL A 513 4.80 14.08 -20.11
CA VAL A 513 4.82 13.67 -21.51
C VAL A 513 5.63 14.69 -22.28
N GLU A 514 6.71 14.24 -22.92
CA GLU A 514 7.47 15.03 -23.90
C GLU A 514 6.97 14.67 -25.30
N CYS A 515 6.44 15.65 -26.01
CA CYS A 515 5.87 15.51 -27.34
C CYS A 515 6.89 15.94 -28.40
N LYS A 516 7.06 15.09 -29.43
CA LYS A 516 7.92 15.41 -30.58
C LYS A 516 7.20 15.13 -31.90
N ALA A 517 6.82 16.22 -32.56
CA ALA A 517 6.25 16.16 -33.90
C ALA A 517 7.31 15.78 -34.96
N GLY A 518 8.58 16.11 -34.72
CA GLY A 518 9.72 15.81 -35.58
C GLY A 518 10.59 14.63 -35.10
N LYS A 519 11.91 14.79 -35.20
CA LYS A 519 12.88 13.77 -34.75
C LYS A 519 13.04 13.82 -33.23
N VAL A 520 13.15 12.65 -32.60
CA VAL A 520 13.52 12.51 -31.19
C VAL A 520 15.04 12.42 -31.06
N THR A 521 15.61 13.21 -30.15
CA THR A 521 17.05 13.22 -29.86
C THR A 521 17.35 12.62 -28.48
N GLN A 522 18.60 12.24 -28.23
CA GLN A 522 19.01 11.73 -26.91
C GLN A 522 18.94 12.79 -25.82
N GLU A 523 19.26 14.04 -26.14
CA GLU A 523 19.21 15.17 -25.23
C GLU A 523 17.79 15.35 -24.67
N GLN A 524 16.77 15.28 -25.53
CA GLN A 524 15.37 15.38 -25.11
C GLN A 524 14.96 14.22 -24.19
N VAL A 525 15.43 13.00 -24.47
CA VAL A 525 15.18 11.83 -23.61
C VAL A 525 15.83 12.01 -22.23
N MET A 526 17.06 12.54 -22.20
CA MET A 526 17.76 12.84 -20.94
C MET A 526 17.10 13.99 -20.17
N LYS A 527 16.66 15.04 -20.87
CA LYS A 527 15.89 16.13 -20.27
C LYS A 527 14.62 15.58 -19.60
N LEU A 528 13.82 14.79 -20.30
CA LEU A 528 12.61 14.18 -19.74
C LEU A 528 12.94 13.28 -18.54
N GLN A 529 13.98 12.44 -18.63
CA GLN A 529 14.41 11.60 -17.53
C GLN A 529 14.72 12.41 -16.27
N ASN A 530 15.43 13.53 -16.42
CA ASN A 530 15.77 14.43 -15.31
C ASN A 530 14.54 15.11 -14.74
N LEU A 531 13.64 15.63 -15.58
CA LEU A 531 12.39 16.25 -15.16
C LEU A 531 11.52 15.27 -14.36
N VAL A 532 11.39 14.03 -14.83
CA VAL A 532 10.62 12.97 -14.16
C VAL A 532 11.24 12.64 -12.80
N ARG A 533 12.56 12.44 -12.74
CA ARG A 533 13.26 12.14 -11.48
C ARG A 533 13.13 13.28 -10.48
N PHE A 534 13.28 14.52 -10.94
CA PHE A 534 13.27 15.70 -10.08
C PHE A 534 11.85 15.99 -9.58
N TYR A 535 10.88 16.17 -10.48
CA TYR A 535 9.53 16.58 -10.09
C TYR A 535 8.60 15.44 -9.68
N GLY A 536 8.73 14.27 -10.31
CA GLY A 536 7.87 13.12 -10.02
C GLY A 536 8.38 12.24 -8.88
N GLY A 537 9.63 12.44 -8.42
CA GLY A 537 10.28 11.58 -7.45
C GLY A 537 10.39 10.12 -7.94
N VAL A 538 10.44 9.18 -6.99
CA VAL A 538 10.61 7.74 -7.29
C VAL A 538 9.46 7.15 -8.12
N GLU A 539 8.23 7.65 -7.93
CA GLU A 539 7.04 7.17 -8.64
C GLU A 539 6.72 7.96 -9.91
N GLY A 540 7.55 8.95 -10.25
CA GLY A 540 7.41 9.74 -11.47
C GLY A 540 7.46 8.88 -12.73
N ARG A 541 6.63 9.20 -13.71
CA ARG A 541 6.54 8.49 -15.00
C ARG A 541 6.77 9.46 -16.14
N GLY A 542 7.62 9.06 -17.09
CA GLY A 542 7.85 9.81 -18.31
C GLY A 542 7.31 9.09 -19.54
N ILE A 543 6.71 9.85 -20.45
CA ILE A 543 6.19 9.35 -21.72
C ILE A 543 6.82 10.16 -22.86
N VAL A 544 7.47 9.49 -23.80
CA VAL A 544 7.91 10.08 -25.06
C VAL A 544 6.80 9.85 -26.07
N ALA A 545 6.04 10.89 -26.39
CA ALA A 545 5.06 10.88 -27.46
C ALA A 545 5.71 11.39 -28.74
N CYS A 546 5.64 10.66 -29.86
CA CYS A 546 6.20 11.15 -31.12
C CYS A 546 5.40 10.77 -32.37
N CYS A 547 5.33 11.69 -33.34
CA CYS A 547 4.63 11.46 -34.61
C CYS A 547 5.29 10.36 -35.45
N PHE A 548 6.61 10.19 -35.30
CA PHE A 548 7.43 9.25 -36.05
C PHE A 548 8.30 8.43 -35.10
N PRO A 549 8.40 7.11 -35.28
CA PRO A 549 9.28 6.28 -34.47
C PRO A 549 10.73 6.81 -34.47
N PRO A 550 11.43 6.84 -33.31
CA PRO A 550 12.83 7.25 -33.26
C PRO A 550 13.66 6.38 -34.20
N ARG A 551 14.39 6.97 -35.15
CA ARG A 551 15.14 6.22 -36.18
C ARG A 551 16.39 5.53 -35.64
N SER A 552 17.08 6.16 -34.68
CA SER A 552 18.34 5.68 -34.10
C SER A 552 18.10 4.63 -33.02
N ASP A 553 18.79 3.49 -33.12
CA ASP A 553 18.85 2.47 -32.08
C ASP A 553 19.34 3.03 -30.74
N SER A 554 20.27 3.98 -30.78
CA SER A 554 20.82 4.58 -29.58
C SER A 554 19.78 5.41 -28.82
N VAL A 555 18.85 6.06 -29.54
CA VAL A 555 17.72 6.77 -28.92
C VAL A 555 16.71 5.79 -28.33
N ARG A 556 16.35 4.72 -29.08
CA ARG A 556 15.44 3.67 -28.58
C ARG A 556 15.98 3.00 -27.32
N LYS A 557 17.28 2.65 -27.31
CA LYS A 557 17.97 2.10 -26.15
C LYS A 557 17.95 3.07 -24.97
N LYS A 558 18.23 4.36 -25.19
CA LYS A 558 18.22 5.36 -24.12
C LYS A 558 16.83 5.55 -23.49
N ILE A 559 15.76 5.51 -24.29
CA ILE A 559 14.37 5.55 -23.79
C ILE A 559 14.11 4.35 -22.87
N SER A 560 14.51 3.16 -23.29
CA SER A 560 14.39 1.92 -22.49
C SER A 560 15.22 1.97 -21.21
N ASP A 561 16.49 2.38 -21.29
CA ASP A 561 17.40 2.48 -20.13
C ASP A 561 16.90 3.50 -19.09
N ALA A 562 16.28 4.58 -19.57
CA ALA A 562 15.63 5.59 -18.73
C ALA A 562 14.26 5.15 -18.19
N LYS A 563 13.76 3.96 -18.58
CA LYS A 563 12.44 3.41 -18.22
C LYS A 563 11.27 4.34 -18.59
N LEU A 564 11.40 5.06 -19.69
CA LEU A 564 10.36 5.95 -20.22
C LEU A 564 9.43 5.16 -21.15
N ALA A 565 8.13 5.45 -21.09
CA ALA A 565 7.17 4.87 -22.04
C ALA A 565 7.33 5.53 -23.42
N LEU A 566 7.09 4.77 -24.49
CA LEU A 566 7.13 5.27 -25.86
C LEU A 566 5.76 5.09 -26.53
N CYS A 567 5.16 6.21 -26.92
CA CYS A 567 3.92 6.23 -27.72
C CYS A 567 4.25 6.89 -29.06
N CYS A 568 4.25 6.13 -30.16
CA CYS A 568 4.78 6.64 -31.43
C CYS A 568 4.04 6.19 -32.68
N GLY A 569 4.11 7.01 -33.72
CA GLY A 569 3.73 6.61 -35.08
C GLY A 569 2.24 6.29 -35.25
N GLY A 570 1.93 5.25 -36.01
CA GLY A 570 0.55 4.78 -36.22
C GLY A 570 -0.07 4.14 -34.98
N SER A 571 0.75 3.50 -34.14
CA SER A 571 0.33 2.82 -32.91
C SER A 571 0.19 3.74 -31.70
N LEU A 572 0.43 5.05 -31.85
CA LEU A 572 0.44 6.00 -30.73
C LEU A 572 -0.85 5.92 -29.89
N LEU A 573 -2.01 5.91 -30.55
CA LEU A 573 -3.32 5.87 -29.88
C LEU A 573 -3.53 4.57 -29.10
N GLU A 574 -3.18 3.43 -29.70
CA GLU A 574 -3.27 2.12 -29.05
C GLU A 574 -2.31 2.02 -27.85
N GLN A 575 -1.10 2.54 -27.99
CA GLN A 575 -0.09 2.57 -26.92
C GLN A 575 -0.52 3.47 -25.75
N LEU A 576 -1.09 4.64 -26.07
CA LEU A 576 -1.62 5.55 -25.04
C LEU A 576 -2.83 4.92 -24.32
N ASP A 577 -3.76 4.30 -25.07
CA ASP A 577 -4.91 3.62 -24.47
C ASP A 577 -4.50 2.44 -23.58
N SER A 578 -3.51 1.65 -24.01
CA SER A 578 -2.94 0.57 -23.20
C SER A 578 -2.34 1.09 -21.90
N LEU A 579 -1.60 2.21 -21.95
CA LEU A 579 -1.02 2.85 -20.78
C LEU A 579 -2.12 3.32 -19.81
N MET A 580 -3.16 4.00 -20.33
CA MET A 580 -4.28 4.48 -19.52
C MET A 580 -5.11 3.35 -18.92
N SER A 581 -5.31 2.27 -19.66
CA SER A 581 -5.96 1.04 -19.16
C SER A 581 -5.15 0.42 -18.03
N GLY A 582 -3.81 0.42 -18.13
CA GLY A 582 -2.92 0.00 -17.05
C GLY A 582 -3.02 0.88 -15.81
N ILE A 583 -3.17 2.20 -15.96
CA ILE A 583 -3.43 3.12 -14.84
C ILE A 583 -4.76 2.77 -14.15
N ALA A 584 -5.84 2.64 -14.94
CA ALA A 584 -7.16 2.32 -14.42
C ALA A 584 -7.21 0.97 -13.70
N ALA A 585 -6.50 -0.04 -14.22
CA ALA A 585 -6.42 -1.37 -13.60
C ALA A 585 -5.72 -1.32 -12.23
N ARG A 586 -4.62 -0.56 -12.09
CA ARG A 586 -3.94 -0.39 -10.79
C ARG A 586 -4.86 0.24 -9.75
N ALA A 587 -5.61 1.27 -10.14
CA ALA A 587 -6.57 1.92 -9.25
C ALA A 587 -7.68 0.98 -8.77
N ARG A 588 -8.12 0.02 -9.60
CA ARG A 588 -9.13 -1.00 -9.21
C ARG A 588 -8.54 -2.02 -8.24
N LEU A 589 -7.37 -2.59 -8.56
CA LEU A 589 -6.69 -3.57 -7.69
C LEU A 589 -6.38 -3.00 -6.30
N ALA A 590 -6.03 -1.71 -6.22
CA ALA A 590 -5.80 -1.04 -4.95
C ALA A 590 -7.07 -0.93 -4.07
N ARG A 591 -8.26 -0.84 -4.68
CA ARG A 591 -9.56 -0.78 -3.98
C ARG A 591 -10.10 -2.14 -3.57
N GLU A 592 -9.86 -3.19 -4.36
CA GLU A 592 -10.36 -4.54 -4.07
C GLU A 592 -9.60 -5.26 -2.94
N GLN A 593 -8.39 -4.78 -2.63
CA GLN A 593 -7.48 -5.38 -1.64
C GLN A 593 -7.32 -4.52 -0.38
N ALA A 594 -8.05 -3.40 -0.28
CA ALA A 594 -8.16 -2.55 0.90
C ALA A 594 -9.48 -2.85 1.61
#